data_AF-A0A2W6ET57-F1
#
_entry.id   AF-A0A2W6ET57-F1
#
_cell.length_a   1.000
_cell.length_b   1.000
_cell.length_c   1.000
_cell.angle_alpha   90.00
_cell.angle_beta   90.00
_cell.angle_gamma   90.00
#
_symmetry.space_group_name_H-M   'P 1'
#
loop_
_entity.id
_entity.type
_entity.pdbx_description
1 polymer ?
#
loop_
_entity_poly.entity_id
_entity_poly.type
_entity_poly.pdbx_seq_one_letter_code
_entity_poly.pdbx_strand_id
1 'polypeptide(L)' 'LVVSPDSVVAVETDPQGHAAVLCCDGRRTFALPAGTRIEVVRGATPIRLVRLHDCPFTDRLVRKFELPVQGWRGPRPG' A
#
# COMPACT_ATOMS: atom_id res chain seq x y z
N LEU A 1 -5.73 9.80 -0.16
CA LEU A 1 -6.35 9.64 1.17
C LEU A 1 -5.39 8.83 2.05
N VAL A 2 -5.17 9.23 3.30
CA VAL A 2 -4.42 8.45 4.31
C VAL A 2 -5.30 8.40 5.56
N VAL A 3 -5.47 7.21 6.15
CA VAL A 3 -6.39 6.97 7.28
C VAL A 3 -5.66 6.34 8.46
N SER A 4 -6.28 6.41 9.65
CA SER A 4 -5.77 5.72 10.84
C SER A 4 -5.78 4.21 10.62
N PRO A 5 -4.81 3.46 11.18
CA PRO A 5 -4.87 2.00 11.16
C PRO A 5 -6.11 1.38 11.82
N ASP A 6 -6.79 2.12 12.69
CA ASP A 6 -8.01 1.66 13.37
C ASP A 6 -9.29 2.05 12.63
N SER A 7 -9.16 2.69 11.46
CA SER A 7 -10.30 3.03 10.60
C SER A 7 -10.83 1.81 9.84
N VAL A 8 -12.13 1.83 9.55
CA VAL A 8 -12.78 0.93 8.59
C VAL A 8 -12.96 1.69 7.28
N VAL A 9 -12.43 1.15 6.19
CA VAL A 9 -12.64 1.71 4.84
C VAL A 9 -13.68 0.86 4.12
N ALA A 10 -14.84 1.46 3.83
CA ALA A 10 -15.90 0.79 3.11
C ALA A 10 -15.95 1.21 1.64
N VAL A 11 -16.16 0.25 0.75
CA VAL A 11 -16.41 0.45 -0.68
C VAL A 11 -17.66 -0.31 -1.05
N GLU A 12 -18.59 0.36 -1.71
CA GLU A 12 -19.83 -0.25 -2.20
C GLU A 12 -19.84 -0.22 -3.72
N THR A 13 -20.20 -1.34 -4.34
CA THR A 13 -20.48 -1.37 -5.78
C THR A 13 -21.92 -0.97 -6.03
N ASP A 14 -22.19 -0.30 -7.15
CA ASP A 14 -23.55 0.08 -7.52
C ASP A 14 -24.45 -1.16 -7.67
N PRO A 15 -25.61 -1.23 -6.99
CA PRO A 15 -26.58 -2.32 -7.14
C PRO A 15 -27.12 -2.50 -8.56
N GLN A 16 -27.18 -1.42 -9.35
CA GLN A 16 -27.60 -1.45 -10.76
C GLN A 16 -26.41 -1.54 -11.72
N GLY A 17 -25.19 -1.63 -11.18
CA GLY A 17 -23.95 -1.70 -11.93
C GLY A 17 -23.55 -3.12 -12.32
N HIS A 18 -22.30 -3.25 -12.76
CA HIS A 18 -21.71 -4.54 -13.13
C HIS A 18 -21.07 -5.23 -11.92
N ALA A 19 -20.90 -6.55 -12.03
CA ALA A 19 -20.03 -7.28 -11.12
C ALA A 19 -18.58 -6.74 -11.17
N ALA A 20 -17.88 -6.82 -10.05
CA ALA A 20 -16.51 -6.38 -9.89
C ALA A 20 -15.60 -7.53 -9.42
N VAL A 21 -14.30 -7.28 -9.36
CA VAL A 21 -13.30 -8.22 -8.85
C VAL A 21 -12.48 -7.54 -7.77
N LEU A 22 -12.42 -8.16 -6.58
CA LEU A 22 -11.46 -7.80 -5.54
C LEU A 22 -10.20 -8.63 -5.74
N CYS A 23 -9.03 -7.99 -5.72
CA CYS A 23 -7.75 -8.66 -5.77
C CYS A 23 -6.89 -8.28 -4.55
N CYS A 24 -6.41 -9.29 -3.81
CA CYS A 24 -5.47 -9.12 -2.73
C CYS A 24 -4.06 -9.53 -3.20
N ASP A 25 -3.11 -8.60 -3.07
CA ASP A 25 -1.69 -8.78 -3.39
C ASP A 25 -1.40 -9.28 -4.81
N GLY A 26 -2.29 -9.01 -5.77
CA GLY A 26 -2.14 -9.45 -7.16
C GLY A 26 -2.34 -10.94 -7.40
N ARG A 27 -2.69 -11.73 -6.38
CA ARG A 27 -2.79 -13.20 -6.49
C ARG A 27 -4.15 -13.78 -6.10
N ARG A 28 -4.78 -13.27 -5.05
CA ARG A 28 -6.04 -13.83 -4.52
C ARG A 28 -7.19 -12.98 -5.04
N THR A 29 -8.07 -13.57 -5.84
CA THR A 29 -9.19 -12.86 -6.44
C THR A 29 -10.54 -13.35 -5.90
N PHE A 30 -11.49 -12.43 -5.79
CA PHE A 30 -12.86 -12.69 -5.36
C PHE A 30 -13.82 -11.99 -6.32
N ALA A 31 -14.82 -12.71 -6.81
CA ALA A 31 -15.91 -12.11 -7.57
C ALA A 31 -16.84 -11.34 -6.61
N LEU A 32 -17.18 -10.11 -6.97
CA LEU A 32 -18.06 -9.24 -6.22
C LEU A 32 -19.32 -8.98 -7.05
N PRO A 33 -20.49 -9.51 -6.67
CA PRO A 33 -21.76 -9.14 -7.29
C PRO A 33 -22.00 -7.62 -7.24
N ALA A 34 -22.89 -7.13 -8.10
CA ALA A 34 -23.39 -5.76 -8.01
C ALA A 34 -24.05 -5.51 -6.63
N GLY A 35 -23.90 -4.31 -6.07
CA GLY A 35 -24.41 -3.98 -4.73
C GLY A 35 -23.58 -4.54 -3.57
N THR A 36 -22.39 -5.07 -3.81
CA THR A 36 -21.54 -5.62 -2.76
C THR A 36 -20.88 -4.50 -1.96
N ARG A 37 -20.92 -4.63 -0.62
CA ARG A 37 -20.14 -3.82 0.31
C ARG A 37 -18.89 -4.57 0.75
N ILE A 38 -17.75 -3.91 0.67
CA ILE A 38 -16.45 -4.42 1.10
C ILE A 38 -15.95 -3.52 2.21
N GLU A 39 -15.50 -4.12 3.31
CA GLU A 39 -14.86 -3.40 4.42
C GLU A 39 -13.41 -3.84 4.56
N VAL A 40 -12.50 -2.87 4.49
CA VAL A 40 -11.07 -3.06 4.65
C VAL A 40 -10.66 -2.53 6.02
N VAL A 41 -10.05 -3.42 6.81
CA VAL A 41 -9.57 -3.15 8.16
C VAL A 41 -8.13 -3.65 8.33
N ARG A 42 -7.45 -3.23 9.40
CA ARG A 42 -6.17 -3.82 9.80
C ARG A 42 -6.35 -5.32 10.11
N GLY A 43 -5.55 -6.17 9.46
CA GLY A 43 -5.53 -7.61 9.76
C GLY A 43 -4.98 -7.92 11.15
N ALA A 44 -5.57 -8.90 11.84
CA ALA A 44 -5.23 -9.26 13.22
C ALA A 44 -3.83 -9.90 13.36
N THR A 45 -3.33 -10.54 12.29
CA THR A 45 -2.04 -11.25 12.30
C THR A 45 -1.02 -10.49 11.46
N PRO A 46 -0.02 -9.81 12.08
CA PRO A 46 1.04 -9.15 11.34
C PRO A 46 1.94 -10.14 10.59
N ILE A 47 2.41 -9.75 9.42
CA ILE A 47 3.43 -10.50 8.69
C ILE A 47 4.79 -10.32 9.36
N ARG A 48 5.50 -11.42 9.60
CA ARG A 48 6.87 -11.41 10.12
C ARG A 48 7.84 -11.23 8.95
N LEU A 49 8.62 -10.16 8.99
CA LEU A 49 9.63 -9.84 7.97
C LEU A 49 11.01 -9.86 8.60
N VAL A 50 11.89 -10.76 8.13
CA VAL A 50 13.30 -10.77 8.52
C VAL A 50 14.04 -9.62 7.85
N ARG A 51 14.92 -8.93 8.58
CA ARG A 51 15.82 -7.90 8.05
C ARG A 51 17.24 -8.45 7.99
N LEU A 52 17.76 -8.62 6.77
CA LEU A 52 19.12 -9.15 6.53
C LEU A 52 20.19 -8.06 6.46
N HIS A 53 19.80 -6.84 6.08
CA HIS A 53 20.68 -5.69 5.95
C HIS A 53 20.05 -4.49 6.64
N ASP A 54 20.87 -3.71 7.33
CA ASP A 54 20.45 -2.45 7.94
C ASP A 54 20.50 -1.33 6.90
N CYS A 55 19.55 -1.37 5.98
CA CYS A 55 19.37 -0.36 4.94
C CYS A 55 18.05 0.38 5.21
N PRO A 56 18.07 1.70 5.43
CA PRO A 56 16.86 2.51 5.57
C PRO A 56 15.89 2.34 4.39
N PHE A 57 14.60 2.56 4.63
CA PHE A 57 13.59 2.49 3.56
C PHE A 57 13.84 3.55 2.46
N THR A 58 14.32 4.73 2.84
CA THR A 58 14.66 5.83 1.92
C THR A 58 15.68 5.40 0.88
N ASP A 59 16.73 4.68 1.28
CA ASP A 59 17.79 4.22 0.39
C ASP A 59 17.24 3.18 -0.60
N ARG A 60 16.34 2.30 -0.14
CA ARG A 60 15.63 1.36 -1.02
C ARG A 60 14.73 2.07 -2.03
N LEU A 61 14.04 3.15 -1.62
CA LEU A 61 13.23 3.94 -2.54
C LEU A 61 14.08 4.61 -3.62
N VAL A 62 15.15 5.30 -3.22
CA VAL A 62 16.07 5.96 -4.15
C VAL A 62 16.61 4.98 -5.17
N ARG A 63 17.12 3.83 -4.72
CA ARG A 63 17.65 2.80 -5.62
C ARG A 63 16.57 2.19 -6.51
N LYS A 64 15.39 1.86 -5.97
CA LYS A 64 14.34 1.17 -6.73
C LYS A 64 13.74 2.04 -7.84
N PHE A 65 13.64 3.34 -7.59
CA PHE A 65 12.98 4.29 -8.49
C PHE A 65 13.95 5.28 -9.14
N GLU A 66 15.26 5.09 -8.96
CA GLU A 66 16.31 5.97 -9.47
C GLU A 66 16.07 7.45 -9.14
N LEU A 67 15.64 7.71 -7.91
CA LEU A 67 15.27 9.06 -7.50
C LEU A 67 16.50 9.99 -7.55
N PRO A 68 16.36 11.22 -8.06
CA PRO A 68 17.47 12.18 -8.10
C PRO A 68 17.84 12.62 -6.69
N VAL A 69 19.12 12.49 -6.35
CA VAL A 69 19.67 12.81 -5.00
C VAL A 69 20.92 13.70 -5.04
N GLN A 70 21.34 14.12 -6.23
CA GLN A 70 22.47 15.02 -6.39
C GLN A 70 22.16 16.38 -5.72
N GLY A 71 23.15 16.97 -5.03
CA GLY A 71 23.01 18.28 -4.38
C GLY A 71 22.33 18.29 -3.00
N TRP A 72 21.89 17.15 -2.47
CA TRP A 72 21.18 17.04 -1.19
C TRP A 72 22.01 17.50 0.03
N ARG A 73 23.33 17.32 0.00
CA ARG A 73 24.24 17.95 0.96
C ARG A 73 24.92 19.11 0.21
N GLY A 74 24.43 20.32 0.44
CA GLY A 74 25.04 21.55 -0.10
C GLY A 74 26.54 21.66 0.26
N PRO A 75 27.26 22.65 -0.30
CA PRO A 75 28.70 22.80 -0.05
C PRO A 75 28.99 22.87 1.45
N ARG A 76 30.01 22.12 1.91
CA ARG A 76 30.54 22.27 3.28
C ARG A 76 31.01 23.72 3.44
N PRO A 77 30.71 24.42 4.55
CA PRO A 77 31.37 25.68 4.84
C PRO A 77 32.87 25.38 4.92
N GLY A 78 33.65 26.07 4.08
CA GLY A 78 35.10 26.14 4.18
C GLY A 78 35.52 27.06 5.31
#